data_AF-A0A158BU67-F1
#
_entry.id   AF-A0A158BU67-F1
#
_cell.length_a   1.000
_cell.length_b   1.000
_cell.length_c   1.000
_cell.angle_alpha   90.00
_cell.angle_beta   90.00
_cell.angle_gamma   90.00
#
_symmetry.space_group_name_H-M   'P 1'
#
loop_
_entity.id
_entity.type
_entity.pdbx_description
1 polymer ?
#
loop_
_entity_poly.entity_id
_entity_poly.type
_entity_poly.pdbx_seq_one_letter_code
_entity_poly.pdbx_strand_id
1 'polypeptide(L)'
;MPCDSGYEVEMANRLVAERRRFIKPLRLEAGDVMLPDFQLTDTRSPTAIEIYGMQGNHQYLARMKEKQALYARTIAPCVEWIPPADVASVLLPNRVT
;
A
#
# COMPACT_ATOMS: atom_id res chain seq x y z
N MET A 1 -7.49 -12.71 4.29
CA MET A 1 -6.82 -11.79 5.23
C MET A 1 -7.83 -10.74 5.65
N PRO A 2 -7.87 -10.30 6.93
CA PRO A 2 -8.74 -9.20 7.33
C PRO A 2 -8.26 -7.90 6.65
N CYS A 3 -9.20 -7.09 6.15
CA CYS A 3 -8.95 -5.78 5.56
C CYS A 3 -9.65 -4.72 6.42
N ASP A 4 -9.00 -3.58 6.58
CA ASP A 4 -9.39 -2.48 7.46
C ASP A 4 -10.30 -1.47 6.73
N SER A 5 -10.39 -1.54 5.39
CA SER A 5 -11.31 -0.73 4.58
C SER A 5 -11.76 -1.41 3.29
N GLY A 6 -12.83 -0.91 2.67
CA GLY A 6 -13.29 -1.37 1.35
C GLY A 6 -12.26 -1.18 0.24
N TYR A 7 -11.45 -0.12 0.31
CA TYR A 7 -10.36 0.10 -0.65
C TYR A 7 -9.28 -0.97 -0.52
N GLU A 8 -8.92 -1.37 0.70
CA GLU A 8 -7.98 -2.48 0.87
C GLU A 8 -8.51 -3.80 0.31
N VAL A 9 -9.82 -4.05 0.43
CA VAL A 9 -10.47 -5.22 -0.19
C VAL A 9 -10.34 -5.14 -1.71
N GLU A 10 -10.55 -3.98 -2.31
CA GLU A 10 -10.43 -3.77 -3.76
C GLU A 10 -8.99 -4.01 -4.25
N MET A 11 -7.98 -3.46 -3.57
CA MET A 11 -6.58 -3.74 -3.88
C MET A 11 -6.24 -5.22 -3.70
N ALA A 12 -6.67 -5.85 -2.60
CA ALA A 12 -6.42 -7.27 -2.37
C ALA A 12 -7.04 -8.14 -3.47
N ASN A 13 -8.28 -7.84 -3.89
CA ASN A 13 -8.95 -8.52 -4.99
C ASN A 13 -8.17 -8.39 -6.30
N ARG A 14 -7.69 -7.18 -6.61
CA ARG A 14 -6.84 -6.96 -7.79
C ARG A 14 -5.56 -7.79 -7.73
N LEU A 15 -4.83 -7.75 -6.61
CA LEU A 15 -3.58 -8.49 -6.42
C LEU A 15 -3.79 -10.00 -6.56
N VAL A 16 -4.89 -10.53 -6.01
CA VAL A 16 -5.29 -11.94 -6.15
C VAL A 16 -5.65 -12.29 -7.60
N ALA A 17 -6.46 -11.47 -8.26
CA ALA A 17 -6.85 -11.68 -9.66
C ALA A 17 -5.64 -11.69 -10.60
N GLU A 18 -4.67 -10.82 -10.33
CA GLU A 18 -3.40 -10.79 -11.03
C GLU A 18 -2.47 -11.94 -10.62
N ARG A 19 -2.74 -12.72 -9.56
CA ARG A 19 -1.86 -13.75 -8.99
C ARG A 19 -0.51 -13.19 -8.51
N ARG A 20 -0.53 -12.03 -7.85
CA ARG A 20 0.66 -11.44 -7.20
C ARG A 20 1.02 -12.21 -5.94
N ARG A 21 2.31 -12.27 -5.60
CA ARG A 21 2.75 -12.65 -4.25
C ARG A 21 2.84 -11.38 -3.40
N PHE A 22 2.11 -11.35 -2.30
CA PHE A 22 2.08 -10.20 -1.39
C PHE A 22 1.81 -10.64 0.04
N ILE A 23 2.13 -9.76 0.98
CA ILE A 23 1.74 -9.87 2.39
C ILE A 23 0.94 -8.62 2.77
N LYS A 24 -0.01 -8.76 3.70
CA LYS A 24 -0.62 -7.65 4.43
C LYS A 24 -0.03 -7.65 5.85
N PRO A 25 0.85 -6.70 6.20
CA PRO A 25 1.41 -6.62 7.54
C PRO A 25 0.30 -6.48 8.60
N LEU A 26 0.43 -7.21 9.71
CA LEU A 26 -0.46 -7.04 10.86
C LEU A 26 0.10 -5.90 11.72
N ARG A 27 -0.74 -4.90 12.02
CA ARG A 27 -0.41 -3.85 12.98
C ARG A 27 -0.71 -4.40 14.37
N LEU A 28 0.33 -4.71 15.14
CA LEU A 28 0.20 -5.31 16.49
C LEU A 28 0.36 -4.25 17.58
N GLU A 29 1.16 -3.21 17.31
CA GLU A 29 1.43 -2.12 18.26
C GLU A 29 0.99 -0.76 17.71
N ALA A 30 0.76 0.20 18.61
CA ALA A 30 0.41 1.57 18.23
C ALA A 30 1.51 2.29 17.42
N GLY A 31 2.75 1.80 17.49
CA GLY A 31 3.90 2.29 16.70
C GLY A 31 3.93 1.78 15.25
N ASP A 32 3.13 0.76 14.90
CA ASP A 32 3.12 0.12 13.58
C ASP A 32 2.42 0.96 12.50
N VAL A 33 2.15 2.23 12.76
CA VAL A 33 1.54 3.18 11.81
C VAL A 33 2.36 3.36 10.53
N MET A 34 3.66 3.02 10.58
CA MET A 34 4.58 3.09 9.44
C MET A 34 4.63 1.81 8.59
N LEU A 35 3.91 0.74 8.97
CA LEU A 35 3.78 -0.42 8.11
C LEU A 35 2.95 -0.07 6.87
N PRO A 36 3.33 -0.59 5.68
CA PRO A 36 2.54 -0.41 4.48
C PRO A 36 1.26 -1.22 4.55
N ASP A 37 0.25 -0.83 3.77
CA ASP A 37 -1.02 -1.56 3.74
C ASP A 37 -0.87 -2.92 3.06
N PHE A 38 -0.03 -3.00 2.01
CA PHE A 38 0.43 -4.26 1.43
C PHE A 38 1.91 -4.19 1.07
N GLN A 39 2.56 -5.34 0.93
CA GLN A 39 3.90 -5.44 0.40
C GLN A 39 3.96 -6.55 -0.66
N LEU A 40 4.37 -6.19 -1.88
CA LEU A 40 4.67 -7.14 -2.95
C LEU A 40 5.99 -7.85 -2.65
N THR A 41 5.98 -9.17 -2.79
CA THR A 41 7.15 -10.04 -2.59
C THR A 41 7.56 -10.77 -3.86
N ASP A 42 6.88 -10.50 -4.97
CA ASP A 42 7.22 -10.98 -6.31
C ASP A 42 8.01 -9.98 -7.15
N THR A 43 8.60 -8.95 -6.54
CA THR A 43 9.35 -7.88 -7.20
C THR A 43 10.85 -7.98 -6.88
N ARG A 44 11.71 -7.33 -7.68
CA ARG A 44 13.18 -7.36 -7.48
C ARG A 44 13.59 -6.92 -6.06
N SER A 45 12.92 -5.90 -5.55
CA SER A 45 12.98 -5.48 -4.15
C SER A 45 11.56 -5.49 -3.61
N PRO A 46 11.31 -5.95 -2.37
CA PRO A 46 9.97 -5.89 -1.78
C PRO A 46 9.37 -4.48 -1.92
N THR A 47 8.19 -4.39 -2.53
CA THR A 47 7.59 -3.10 -2.89
C THR A 47 6.40 -2.81 -2.00
N ALA A 48 6.43 -1.69 -1.27
CA ALA A 48 5.30 -1.22 -0.48
C ALA A 48 4.15 -0.79 -1.40
N ILE A 49 2.91 -1.03 -0.95
CA ILE A 49 1.71 -0.43 -1.50
C ILE A 49 1.02 0.32 -0.37
N GLU A 50 0.80 1.61 -0.57
CA GLU A 50 0.08 2.49 0.35
C GLU A 50 -1.28 2.87 -0.24
N ILE A 51 -2.34 2.72 0.55
CA ILE A 51 -3.70 3.04 0.18
C ILE A 51 -4.16 4.21 1.04
N TYR A 52 -4.21 5.39 0.45
CA TYR A 52 -4.63 6.58 1.15
C TYR A 52 -6.15 6.73 1.10
N GLY A 53 -6.85 5.92 1.91
CA GLY A 53 -8.30 6.01 2.09
C GLY A 53 -8.73 7.34 2.74
N MET A 54 -9.86 7.90 2.31
CA MET A 54 -10.41 9.16 2.84
C MET A 54 -10.83 9.03 4.32
N GLN A 55 -9.94 9.38 5.26
CA GLN A 55 -10.29 9.57 6.66
C GLN A 55 -9.90 10.99 7.13
N GLY A 56 -10.89 11.89 7.20
CA GLY A 56 -10.77 13.15 7.96
C GLY A 56 -9.62 14.08 7.53
N ASN A 57 -9.75 14.63 6.32
CA ASN A 57 -8.98 15.67 5.60
C ASN A 57 -7.63 16.20 6.16
N HIS A 58 -7.50 16.59 7.43
CA HIS A 58 -6.25 17.18 7.96
C HIS A 58 -5.24 16.15 8.48
N GLN A 59 -5.67 15.15 9.26
CA GLN A 59 -4.75 14.10 9.75
C GLN A 59 -4.30 13.20 8.60
N TYR A 60 -5.15 13.04 7.60
CA TYR A 60 -4.86 12.33 6.35
C TYR A 60 -3.69 12.94 5.58
N LEU A 61 -3.75 14.23 5.25
CA LEU A 61 -2.71 14.89 4.46
C LEU A 61 -1.36 14.90 5.19
N ALA A 62 -1.37 15.03 6.52
CA ALA A 62 -0.15 14.94 7.32
C ALA A 62 0.47 13.55 7.25
N ARG A 63 -0.31 12.48 7.48
CA ARG A 63 0.19 11.10 7.41
C ARG A 63 0.65 10.70 6.02
N MET A 64 -0.07 11.11 4.97
CA MET A 64 0.34 10.89 3.59
C MET A 64 1.69 11.53 3.31
N LYS A 65 1.88 12.79 3.71
CA LYS A 65 3.16 13.49 3.57
C LYS A 65 4.29 12.85 4.37
N GLU A 66 4.01 12.39 5.59
CA GLU A 66 4.99 11.68 6.41
C GLU A 66 5.45 10.37 5.75
N LYS A 67 4.51 9.56 5.23
CA LYS A 67 4.84 8.34 4.48
C LYS A 67 5.58 8.63 3.19
N GLN A 68 5.16 9.60 2.40
CA GLN A 68 5.88 10.04 1.21
C GLN A 68 7.31 10.49 1.53
N ALA A 69 7.49 11.27 2.59
CA ALA A 69 8.80 11.72 3.04
C ALA A 69 9.67 10.56 3.58
N LEU A 70 9.06 9.55 4.19
CA LEU A 70 9.73 8.33 4.60
C LEU A 70 10.23 7.57 3.36
N TYR A 71 9.36 7.23 2.42
CA TYR A 71 9.74 6.47 1.24
C TYR A 71 10.73 7.20 0.34
N ALA A 72 10.63 8.53 0.22
CA ALA A 72 11.59 9.34 -0.52
C ALA A 72 13.03 9.28 0.06
N ARG A 73 13.18 8.93 1.34
CA ARG A 73 14.47 8.77 2.01
C ARG A 73 14.96 7.32 2.01
N THR A 74 14.11 6.37 1.59
CA THR A 74 14.44 4.95 1.55
C THR A 74 14.75 4.49 0.12
N ILE A 75 15.54 3.43 0.00
CA ILE A 75 15.76 2.75 -1.29
C ILE A 75 14.57 1.83 -1.63
N ALA A 76 13.70 1.56 -0.66
CA ALA A 76 12.55 0.69 -0.84
C ALA A 76 11.52 1.33 -1.77
N PRO A 77 11.11 0.65 -2.86
CA PRO A 77 10.09 1.18 -3.75
C PRO A 77 8.72 1.21 -3.07
N CYS A 78 7.92 2.22 -3.41
CA CYS A 78 6.56 2.38 -2.93
C CYS A 78 5.63 2.72 -4.10
N VAL A 79 4.47 2.06 -4.14
CA VAL A 79 3.36 2.35 -5.03
C VAL A 79 2.24 2.95 -4.20
N GLU A 80 1.69 4.07 -4.66
CA GLU A 80 0.65 4.78 -3.95
C GLU A 80 -0.68 4.70 -4.72
N TRP A 81 -1.76 4.46 -3.99
CA TRP A 81 -3.11 4.58 -4.52
C TRP A 81 -3.91 5.59 -3.71
N ILE A 82 -4.51 6.56 -4.41
CA ILE A 82 -5.34 7.61 -3.85
C ILE A 82 -6.76 7.47 -4.42
N PRO A 83 -7.66 6.77 -3.72
CA PRO A 83 -9.08 6.76 -4.05
C PRO A 83 -9.70 8.18 -4.08
N PRO A 84 -10.71 8.43 -4.92
CA PRO A 84 -11.53 7.46 -5.65
C PRO A 84 -10.99 7.11 -7.05
N ALA A 85 -9.72 7.37 -7.35
CA ALA A 85 -9.13 6.87 -8.60
C ALA A 85 -9.32 5.35 -8.70
N ASP A 86 -9.59 4.85 -9.90
CA ASP A 86 -9.80 3.42 -10.14
C ASP A 86 -8.55 2.63 -9.71
N VAL A 87 -8.73 1.53 -8.98
CA VAL A 87 -7.63 0.66 -8.58
C VAL A 87 -6.80 0.21 -9.79
N ALA A 88 -7.41 0.04 -10.96
CA ALA A 88 -6.74 -0.37 -12.19
C ALA A 88 -5.74 0.67 -12.72
N SER A 89 -5.85 1.94 -12.33
CA SER A 89 -4.89 2.98 -12.73
C SER A 89 -3.56 2.89 -12.00
N VAL A 90 -3.47 2.07 -10.94
CA VAL A 90 -2.24 1.90 -10.16
C VAL A 90 -1.25 1.06 -10.98
N LEU A 91 -0.07 1.62 -11.25
CA LEU A 91 1.00 0.93 -11.95
C LEU A 91 1.78 0.06 -10.97
N LEU A 92 1.59 -1.26 -11.05
CA LEU A 92 2.35 -2.20 -10.24
C LEU A 92 3.68 -2.54 -10.94
N PRO A 93 4.78 -2.67 -10.19
CA PRO A 93 6.06 -3.09 -10.75
C PRO A 93 6.01 -4.50 -11.33
N ASN A 94 6.91 -4.76 -12.29
CA ASN A 94 7.09 -6.06 -12.92
C ASN A 94 7.46 -7.14 -11.90
N ARG A 95 6.97 -8.34 -12.16
CA ARG A 95 7.33 -9.52 -11.38
C ARG A 95 8.73 -9.99 -11.74
N VAL A 96 9.43 -10.52 -10.76
CA VAL A 96 10.61 -11.35 -10.98
C VAL A 96 10.16 -12.80 -10.82
N THR A 97 10.44 -13.58 -11.86
CA THR A 97 10.04 -14.97 -12.01
C THR A 97 10.53 -15.83 -10.86
#